data_AF-A0A1Q6LCD7-F1
#
_entry.id   AF-A0A1Q6LCD7-F1
#
_cell.length_a   1.000
_cell.length_b   1.000
_cell.length_c   1.000
_cell.angle_alpha   90.00
_cell.angle_beta   90.00
_cell.angle_gamma   90.00
#
_symmetry.space_group_name_H-M   'P 1'
#
loop_
_entity.id
_entity.type
_entity.pdbx_description
1 polymer ?
#
loop_
_entity_poly.entity_id
_entity_poly.type
_entity_poly.pdbx_seq_one_letter_code
_entity_poly.pdbx_strand_id
1 'polypeptide(L)'
;MEAEDRQALRRERKRQKDKKVRRIVWIVLAVLLAAIVILKLCEVDFGSLRGGSDTSSVLTGNFPYALDGSDGVTVHKQGAKLAVLTGGSITVLNPSDGKEEFTAVHGYANPITAASDSYLVTYDQGGSKLRLDYSGENLYEIESKTGLLCADVADDGKVVYG
;
A
#
# COMPACT_ATOMS: atom_id res chain seq x y z
N MET A 1 78.12 10.59 -4.53
CA MET A 1 77.29 11.20 -3.47
C MET A 1 75.96 11.75 -3.99
N GLU A 2 75.87 12.34 -5.19
CA GLU A 2 74.62 12.96 -5.67
C GLU A 2 73.46 12.01 -6.04
N ALA A 3 73.73 10.75 -6.40
CA ALA A 3 72.69 9.81 -6.80
C ALA A 3 71.86 9.29 -5.62
N GLU A 4 72.49 9.17 -4.44
CA GLU A 4 71.85 8.68 -3.21
C GLU A 4 70.94 9.76 -2.60
N ASP A 5 71.36 11.03 -2.62
CA ASP A 5 70.54 12.16 -2.17
C ASP A 5 69.27 12.34 -3.01
N ARG A 6 69.35 12.15 -4.34
CA ARG A 6 68.15 12.20 -5.21
C ARG A 6 67.17 11.06 -4.94
N GLN A 7 67.65 9.89 -4.50
CA GLN A 7 66.81 8.76 -4.14
C GLN A 7 66.18 8.92 -2.74
N ALA A 8 66.93 9.47 -1.78
CA ALA A 8 66.43 9.81 -0.44
C ALA A 8 65.30 10.85 -0.52
N LEU A 9 65.48 11.91 -1.32
CA LEU A 9 64.47 12.97 -1.49
C LEU A 9 63.16 12.46 -2.13
N ARG A 10 63.25 11.45 -3.01
CA ARG A 10 62.06 10.78 -3.60
C ARG A 10 61.35 9.87 -2.59
N ARG A 11 62.08 9.20 -1.70
CA ARG A 11 61.51 8.34 -0.65
C ARG A 11 60.80 9.16 0.44
N GLU A 12 61.34 10.32 0.80
CA GLU A 12 60.69 11.22 1.77
C GLU A 12 59.39 11.83 1.24
N ARG A 13 59.37 12.25 -0.04
CA ARG A 13 58.13 12.73 -0.69
C ARG A 13 57.05 11.65 -0.77
N LYS A 14 57.41 10.38 -1.00
CA LYS A 14 56.44 9.26 -0.98
C LYS A 14 55.85 9.04 0.41
N ARG A 15 56.69 9.01 1.46
CA ARG A 15 56.23 8.85 2.85
C ARG A 15 55.29 9.97 3.32
N GLN A 16 55.51 11.20 2.87
CA GLN A 16 54.60 12.31 3.18
C GLN A 16 53.26 12.20 2.43
N LYS A 17 53.26 11.68 1.20
CA LYS A 17 52.03 11.41 0.44
C LYS A 17 51.23 10.27 1.05
N ASP A 18 51.90 9.20 1.48
CA ASP A 18 51.23 8.04 2.10
C ASP A 18 50.57 8.40 3.44
N LYS A 19 51.20 9.29 4.23
CA LYS A 19 50.58 9.82 5.48
C LYS A 19 49.34 10.67 5.20
N LYS A 20 49.37 11.49 4.13
CA LYS A 20 48.21 12.30 3.71
C LYS A 20 47.08 11.43 3.17
N VAL A 21 47.40 10.44 2.32
CA VAL A 21 46.42 9.48 1.79
C VAL A 21 45.81 8.65 2.90
N ARG A 22 46.62 8.12 3.83
CA ARG A 22 46.12 7.35 4.97
C ARG A 22 45.21 8.20 5.86
N ARG A 23 45.52 9.48 6.06
CA ARG A 23 44.65 10.42 6.79
C ARG A 23 43.33 10.67 6.06
N ILE A 24 43.36 10.85 4.74
CA ILE A 24 42.15 11.03 3.93
C ILE A 24 41.28 9.76 3.99
N VAL A 25 41.88 8.57 3.87
CA VAL A 25 41.15 7.29 3.97
C VAL A 25 40.48 7.14 5.33
N TRP A 26 41.17 7.48 6.43
CA TRP A 26 40.58 7.46 7.78
C TRP A 26 39.45 8.48 7.96
N ILE A 27 39.59 9.68 7.39
CA ILE A 27 38.52 10.70 7.41
C ILE A 27 37.31 10.20 6.62
N VAL A 28 37.51 9.65 5.42
CA VAL A 28 36.43 9.10 4.59
C VAL A 28 35.73 7.94 5.31
N LEU A 29 36.48 7.03 5.93
CA LEU A 29 35.93 5.92 6.70
C LEU A 29 35.12 6.40 7.92
N ALA A 30 35.61 7.42 8.62
CA ALA A 30 34.91 8.02 9.75
C ALA A 30 33.62 8.74 9.33
N VAL A 31 33.65 9.46 8.20
CA VAL A 31 32.44 10.10 7.62
C VAL A 31 31.41 9.05 7.20
N LEU A 32 31.86 7.95 6.60
CA LEU A 32 30.97 6.85 6.19
C LEU A 32 30.31 6.17 7.40
N LEU A 33 31.06 5.93 8.47
CA LEU A 33 30.51 5.40 9.74
C LEU A 33 29.54 6.37 10.40
N ALA A 34 29.86 7.67 10.44
CA ALA A 34 28.97 8.69 10.99
C ALA A 34 27.65 8.77 10.21
N ALA A 35 27.70 8.69 8.87
CA ALA A 35 26.50 8.66 8.04
C ALA A 35 25.60 7.44 8.36
N ILE A 36 26.17 6.26 8.53
CA ILE A 36 25.41 5.04 8.89
C ILE A 36 24.74 5.19 10.26
N VAL A 37 25.42 5.78 11.24
CA VAL A 37 24.86 6.03 12.59
C VAL A 37 23.74 7.06 12.53
N ILE A 38 23.88 8.13 11.73
CA ILE A 38 22.83 9.13 11.51
C ILE A 38 21.60 8.48 10.86
N LEU A 39 21.78 7.62 9.86
CA LEU A 39 20.69 6.86 9.22
C LEU A 39 19.99 5.85 10.15
N LYS A 40 20.61 5.46 11.26
CA LYS A 40 20.02 4.58 12.27
C LYS A 40 19.31 5.33 13.40
N LEU A 41 19.76 6.56 13.70
CA LEU A 41 19.20 7.40 14.76
C LEU A 41 18.09 8.33 14.26
N CYS A 42 18.25 8.86 13.06
CA CYS A 42 17.13 9.36 12.28
C CYS A 42 16.49 8.13 11.66
N GLU A 43 15.30 7.74 12.10
CA GLU A 43 14.48 6.71 11.47
C GLU A 43 14.11 7.21 10.05
N VAL A 44 15.08 7.19 9.14
CA VAL A 44 14.89 7.54 7.74
C VAL A 44 14.17 6.36 7.16
N ASP A 45 12.87 6.54 7.02
CA ASP A 45 11.97 5.60 6.40
C ASP A 45 12.34 5.46 4.91
N PHE A 46 13.32 4.59 4.61
CA PHE A 46 13.74 4.24 3.25
C PHE A 46 12.61 3.60 2.43
N GLY A 47 11.44 3.35 3.02
CA GLY A 47 10.22 3.02 2.29
C GLY A 47 9.73 4.16 1.40
N SER A 48 9.97 5.42 1.77
CA SER A 48 9.43 6.60 1.08
C SER A 48 10.27 7.10 -0.11
N LEU A 49 11.52 6.63 -0.26
CA LEU A 49 12.42 7.00 -1.38
C LEU A 49 12.44 5.99 -2.53
N ARG A 50 11.61 4.94 -2.46
CA ARG A 50 11.32 4.02 -3.58
C ARG A 50 10.14 4.48 -4.45
N GLY A 51 9.86 5.79 -4.49
CA GLY A 51 8.91 6.39 -5.42
C GLY A 51 9.64 7.04 -6.60
N GLY A 52 9.48 6.47 -7.80
CA GLY A 52 9.63 7.22 -9.05
C GLY A 52 10.86 6.91 -9.91
N SER A 53 11.07 5.65 -10.28
CA SER A 53 11.59 5.34 -11.62
C SER A 53 10.42 4.75 -12.39
N ASP A 54 9.89 5.50 -13.36
CA ASP A 54 8.87 5.08 -14.33
C ASP A 54 9.43 4.00 -15.28
N THR A 55 9.90 2.92 -14.70
CA THR A 55 10.06 1.63 -15.38
C THR A 55 8.80 0.86 -15.05
N SER A 56 7.89 0.85 -16.02
CA SER A 56 6.73 -0.02 -16.16
C SER A 56 6.66 -1.02 -15.02
N SER A 57 5.83 -0.73 -14.02
CA SER A 57 5.44 -1.71 -13.02
C SER A 57 4.86 -2.88 -13.81
N VAL A 58 5.69 -3.89 -14.06
CA VAL A 58 5.20 -5.24 -14.28
C VAL A 58 4.39 -5.48 -13.02
N LEU A 59 3.07 -5.46 -13.17
CA LEU A 59 2.11 -5.62 -12.09
C LEU A 59 2.51 -6.91 -11.35
N THR A 60 3.20 -6.78 -10.22
CA THR A 60 3.59 -7.89 -9.34
C THR A 60 2.41 -8.31 -8.47
N GLY A 61 1.20 -8.18 -9.01
CA GLY A 61 -0.06 -8.59 -8.41
C GLY A 61 -0.88 -9.31 -9.46
N ASN A 62 -1.91 -10.03 -9.03
CA ASN A 62 -2.84 -10.77 -9.90
C ASN A 62 -3.74 -9.81 -10.71
N PHE A 63 -3.16 -8.78 -11.32
CA PHE A 63 -3.84 -7.89 -12.24
C PHE A 63 -3.66 -8.41 -13.68
N PRO A 64 -4.73 -8.52 -14.48
CA PRO A 64 -6.11 -8.13 -14.17
C PRO A 64 -6.77 -9.09 -13.17
N TYR A 65 -7.56 -8.53 -12.24
CA TYR A 65 -8.36 -9.32 -11.29
C TYR A 65 -9.47 -10.05 -12.06
N ALA A 66 -9.47 -11.38 -11.97
CA ALA A 66 -10.46 -12.22 -12.64
C ALA A 66 -11.69 -12.38 -11.75
N LEU A 67 -12.87 -12.25 -12.34
CA LEU A 67 -14.13 -12.52 -11.68
C LEU A 67 -14.63 -13.90 -12.10
N ASP A 68 -15.00 -14.72 -11.12
CA ASP A 68 -15.51 -16.07 -11.35
C ASP A 68 -16.96 -16.09 -11.87
N GLY A 69 -17.63 -14.92 -11.95
CA GLY A 69 -18.99 -14.76 -12.46
C GLY A 69 -19.21 -13.44 -13.20
N SER A 70 -20.06 -13.46 -14.23
CA SER A 70 -20.31 -12.32 -15.13
C SER A 70 -21.59 -11.54 -14.84
N ASP A 71 -22.50 -12.08 -14.02
CA ASP A 71 -23.85 -11.54 -13.89
C ASP A 71 -23.95 -10.57 -12.71
N GLY A 72 -24.48 -9.37 -13.00
CA GLY A 72 -24.79 -8.37 -11.98
C GLY A 72 -23.57 -7.72 -11.32
N VAL A 73 -22.40 -7.72 -11.99
CA VAL A 73 -21.18 -7.12 -11.43
C VAL A 73 -21.32 -5.60 -11.37
N THR A 74 -21.15 -5.04 -10.18
CA THR A 74 -21.07 -3.58 -9.98
C THR A 74 -19.82 -3.22 -9.20
N VAL A 75 -19.27 -2.03 -9.47
CA VAL A 75 -18.03 -1.56 -8.85
C VAL A 75 -18.27 -0.20 -8.23
N HIS A 76 -17.94 -0.08 -6.95
CA HIS A 76 -18.03 1.14 -6.18
C HIS A 76 -16.64 1.54 -5.70
N LYS A 77 -16.39 2.85 -5.63
CA LYS A 77 -15.19 3.38 -4.97
C LYS A 77 -15.45 3.42 -3.47
N GLN A 78 -14.54 2.86 -2.68
CA GLN A 78 -14.52 2.98 -1.22
C GLN A 78 -13.17 3.58 -0.82
N GLY A 79 -13.13 4.90 -0.64
CA GLY A 79 -11.87 5.63 -0.43
C GLY A 79 -10.86 5.39 -1.55
N ALA A 80 -9.69 4.85 -1.21
CA ALA A 80 -8.66 4.49 -2.19
C ALA A 80 -8.79 3.06 -2.74
N LYS A 81 -9.85 2.32 -2.38
CA LYS A 81 -10.10 0.93 -2.75
C LYS A 81 -11.29 0.80 -3.71
N LEU A 82 -11.44 -0.38 -4.30
CA LEU A 82 -12.57 -0.73 -5.17
C LEU A 82 -13.39 -1.83 -4.51
N ALA A 83 -14.69 -1.61 -4.31
CA ALA A 83 -15.62 -2.61 -3.84
C ALA A 83 -16.37 -3.19 -5.06
N VAL A 84 -16.22 -4.49 -5.30
CA VAL A 84 -16.80 -5.22 -6.42
C VAL A 84 -17.90 -6.13 -5.89
N LEU A 85 -19.13 -5.83 -6.24
CA LEU A 85 -20.29 -6.64 -5.91
C LEU A 85 -20.59 -7.61 -7.04
N THR A 86 -20.87 -8.86 -6.70
CA THR A 86 -21.37 -9.91 -7.58
C THR A 86 -22.65 -10.49 -7.01
N GLY A 87 -23.28 -11.42 -7.74
CA GLY A 87 -24.47 -12.12 -7.24
C GLY A 87 -24.27 -12.88 -5.91
N GLY A 88 -23.03 -13.24 -5.55
CA GLY A 88 -22.75 -14.06 -4.35
C GLY A 88 -21.86 -13.39 -3.30
N SER A 89 -21.20 -12.29 -3.62
CA SER A 89 -20.26 -11.65 -2.70
C SER A 89 -20.01 -10.19 -3.01
N ILE A 90 -19.59 -9.46 -1.97
CA ILE A 90 -18.92 -8.16 -2.07
C ILE A 90 -17.44 -8.34 -1.73
N THR A 91 -16.55 -7.90 -2.62
CA THR A 91 -15.10 -8.03 -2.48
C THR A 91 -14.44 -6.66 -2.62
N VAL A 92 -13.61 -6.28 -1.64
CA VAL A 92 -12.82 -5.05 -1.68
C VAL A 92 -11.41 -5.37 -2.17
N LEU A 93 -11.01 -4.67 -3.22
CA LEU A 93 -9.74 -4.82 -3.91
C LEU A 93 -8.87 -3.58 -3.71
N ASN A 94 -7.57 -3.80 -3.57
CA ASN A 94 -6.59 -2.75 -3.76
C ASN A 94 -6.38 -2.51 -5.27
N PRO A 95 -6.66 -1.31 -5.81
CA PRO A 95 -6.54 -1.04 -7.23
C PRO A 95 -5.10 -1.05 -7.75
N SER A 96 -4.10 -0.96 -6.87
CA SER A 96 -2.69 -0.88 -7.26
C SER A 96 -2.10 -2.24 -7.66
N ASP A 97 -2.58 -3.32 -7.04
CA ASP A 97 -2.05 -4.68 -7.23
C ASP A 97 -3.14 -5.73 -7.49
N GLY A 98 -4.43 -5.35 -7.42
CA GLY A 98 -5.56 -6.26 -7.59
C GLY A 98 -5.76 -7.22 -6.42
N LYS A 99 -5.10 -7.00 -5.28
CA LYS A 99 -5.20 -7.88 -4.12
C LYS A 99 -6.57 -7.74 -3.45
N GLU A 100 -7.16 -8.87 -3.11
CA GLU A 100 -8.32 -8.94 -2.22
C GLU A 100 -7.93 -8.54 -0.80
N GLU A 101 -8.55 -7.48 -0.31
CA GLU A 101 -8.39 -6.98 1.04
C GLU A 101 -9.49 -7.51 1.95
N PHE A 102 -10.67 -7.79 1.38
CA PHE A 102 -11.83 -8.30 2.09
C PHE A 102 -12.80 -8.94 1.11
N THR A 103 -13.44 -10.04 1.52
CA THR A 103 -14.53 -10.66 0.79
C THR A 103 -15.61 -11.10 1.78
N ALA A 104 -16.86 -10.72 1.51
CA ALA A 104 -18.03 -11.18 2.23
C ALA A 104 -19.02 -11.86 1.30
N VAL A 105 -19.33 -13.12 1.60
CA VAL A 105 -20.32 -13.92 0.87
C VAL A 105 -21.72 -13.64 1.41
N HIS A 106 -22.70 -13.53 0.51
CA HIS A 106 -24.11 -13.34 0.84
C HIS A 106 -25.01 -14.25 0.01
N GLY A 107 -26.24 -14.48 0.50
CA GLY A 107 -27.28 -15.22 -0.21
C GLY A 107 -28.39 -14.33 -0.77
N TYR A 108 -28.11 -13.05 -1.03
CA TYR A 108 -29.10 -12.07 -1.51
C TYR A 108 -29.54 -12.39 -2.93
N ALA A 109 -30.83 -12.21 -3.21
CA ALA A 109 -31.39 -12.47 -4.54
C ALA A 109 -31.09 -11.32 -5.51
N ASN A 110 -31.19 -10.08 -5.04
CA ASN A 110 -30.91 -8.87 -5.81
C ASN A 110 -29.95 -7.96 -5.01
N PRO A 111 -28.66 -8.31 -4.94
CA PRO A 111 -27.70 -7.55 -4.14
C PRO A 111 -27.47 -6.14 -4.73
N ILE A 112 -27.52 -5.12 -3.87
CA ILE A 112 -27.12 -3.74 -4.18
C ILE A 112 -26.15 -3.26 -3.10
N THR A 113 -25.15 -2.47 -3.49
CA THR A 113 -24.18 -1.86 -2.57
C THR A 113 -24.18 -0.34 -2.70
N ALA A 114 -24.06 0.34 -1.57
CA ALA A 114 -23.65 1.75 -1.50
C ALA A 114 -22.38 1.87 -0.66
N ALA A 115 -21.53 2.83 -1.01
CA ALA A 115 -20.20 3.00 -0.43
C ALA A 115 -19.99 4.45 0.01
N SER A 116 -19.40 4.61 1.19
CA SER A 116 -18.78 5.86 1.63
C SER A 116 -17.26 5.75 1.53
N ASP A 117 -16.50 6.66 2.13
CA ASP A 117 -15.03 6.59 2.11
C ASP A 117 -14.51 5.33 2.84
N SER A 118 -15.19 4.93 3.92
CA SER A 118 -14.76 3.82 4.78
C SER A 118 -15.77 2.68 4.95
N TYR A 119 -17.04 2.89 4.60
CA TYR A 119 -18.11 1.93 4.87
C TYR A 119 -18.74 1.41 3.59
N LEU A 120 -19.23 0.17 3.66
CA LEU A 120 -20.01 -0.46 2.61
C LEU A 120 -21.29 -0.98 3.21
N VAL A 121 -22.42 -0.55 2.65
CA VAL A 121 -23.72 -1.14 2.96
C VAL A 121 -24.16 -1.98 1.78
N THR A 122 -24.33 -3.28 2.02
CA THR A 122 -24.83 -4.25 1.02
C THR A 122 -26.19 -4.74 1.47
N TYR A 123 -27.19 -4.71 0.59
CA TYR A 123 -28.55 -5.13 0.92
C TYR A 123 -29.21 -5.91 -0.19
N ASP A 124 -30.22 -6.71 0.16
CA ASP A 124 -31.05 -7.45 -0.79
C ASP A 124 -32.24 -6.61 -1.22
N GLN A 125 -32.21 -6.06 -2.44
CA GLN A 125 -33.29 -5.22 -2.94
C GLN A 125 -34.56 -6.05 -3.17
N GLY A 126 -35.64 -5.66 -2.49
CA GLY A 126 -36.89 -6.40 -2.37
C GLY A 126 -36.87 -7.46 -1.27
N GLY A 127 -35.69 -7.80 -0.73
CA GLY A 127 -35.52 -8.65 0.45
C GLY A 127 -35.56 -7.84 1.76
N SER A 128 -35.30 -8.50 2.88
CA SER A 128 -35.34 -7.86 4.21
C SER A 128 -33.95 -7.57 4.81
N LYS A 129 -32.88 -8.09 4.20
CA LYS A 129 -31.55 -8.11 4.82
C LYS A 129 -30.64 -7.02 4.30
N LEU A 130 -29.92 -6.40 5.22
CA LEU A 130 -28.89 -5.40 4.98
C LEU A 130 -27.69 -5.69 5.88
N ARG A 131 -26.51 -5.42 5.38
CA ARG A 131 -25.23 -5.62 6.05
C ARG A 131 -24.37 -4.37 5.92
N LEU A 132 -23.76 -3.95 7.02
CA LEU A 132 -22.77 -2.88 7.05
C LEU A 132 -21.38 -3.46 7.32
N ASP A 133 -20.42 -3.16 6.46
CA ASP A 133 -19.02 -3.53 6.60
C ASP A 133 -18.12 -2.29 6.72
N TYR A 134 -17.04 -2.43 7.49
CA TYR A 134 -15.99 -1.42 7.68
C TYR A 134 -14.63 -2.09 7.76
N SER A 135 -13.66 -1.57 7.00
CA SER A 135 -12.25 -2.02 7.04
C SER A 135 -12.05 -3.55 6.97
N GLY A 136 -12.93 -4.26 6.28
CA GLY A 136 -12.86 -5.70 6.12
C GLY A 136 -13.54 -6.53 7.21
N GLU A 137 -14.38 -5.90 8.04
CA GLU A 137 -15.18 -6.57 9.06
C GLU A 137 -16.66 -6.21 8.92
N ASN A 138 -17.52 -7.18 9.27
CA ASN A 138 -18.94 -6.92 9.47
C ASN A 138 -19.13 -6.14 10.77
N LEU A 139 -19.78 -4.98 10.70
CA LEU A 139 -20.17 -4.26 11.89
C LEU A 139 -21.50 -4.77 12.45
N TYR A 140 -22.49 -4.92 11.57
CA TYR A 140 -23.78 -5.52 11.92
C TYR A 140 -24.58 -5.91 10.66
N GLU A 141 -25.63 -6.68 10.89
CA GLU A 141 -26.69 -6.95 9.93
C GLU A 141 -28.04 -6.49 10.49
N ILE A 142 -28.89 -5.97 9.61
CA ILE A 142 -30.27 -5.58 9.91
C ILE A 142 -31.20 -6.48 9.11
N GLU A 143 -32.22 -6.99 9.78
CA GLU A 143 -33.38 -7.60 9.15
C GLU A 143 -34.59 -6.68 9.30
N SER A 144 -34.98 -6.04 8.20
CA SER A 144 -36.16 -5.19 8.12
C SER A 144 -37.44 -6.03 8.14
N LYS A 145 -38.51 -5.46 8.71
CA LYS A 145 -39.84 -6.08 8.69
C LYS A 145 -40.52 -5.95 7.33
N THR A 146 -40.03 -5.04 6.49
CA THR A 146 -40.53 -4.75 5.15
C THR A 146 -39.41 -4.93 4.14
N GLY A 147 -39.76 -5.12 2.87
CA GLY A 147 -38.78 -5.19 1.80
C GLY A 147 -37.97 -3.89 1.69
N LEU A 148 -36.67 -4.02 1.47
CA LEU A 148 -35.72 -2.92 1.28
C LEU A 148 -35.69 -2.52 -0.20
N LEU A 149 -35.95 -1.27 -0.51
CA LEU A 149 -35.85 -0.72 -1.86
C LEU A 149 -34.54 0.05 -2.05
N CYS A 150 -34.07 0.73 -1.00
CA CYS A 150 -32.83 1.47 -1.02
C CYS A 150 -32.09 1.44 0.33
N ALA A 151 -30.78 1.64 0.27
CA ALA A 151 -29.97 1.97 1.42
C ALA A 151 -28.79 2.87 1.01
N ASP A 152 -28.32 3.68 1.95
CA ASP A 152 -27.13 4.50 1.80
C ASP A 152 -26.39 4.63 3.14
N VAL A 153 -25.11 4.95 3.08
CA VAL A 153 -24.22 5.01 4.25
C VAL A 153 -23.38 6.28 4.25
N ALA A 154 -23.32 6.94 5.40
CA ALA A 154 -22.49 8.12 5.61
C ALA A 154 -21.06 7.73 6.05
N ASP A 155 -20.12 8.68 5.95
CA ASP A 155 -18.73 8.50 6.39
C ASP A 155 -18.57 8.28 7.90
N ASP A 156 -19.62 8.54 8.69
CA ASP A 156 -19.65 8.27 10.14
C ASP A 156 -20.34 6.93 10.48
N GLY A 157 -20.62 6.10 9.47
CA GLY A 157 -21.18 4.76 9.64
C GLY A 157 -22.69 4.72 9.87
N LYS A 158 -23.39 5.87 9.80
CA LYS A 158 -24.86 5.87 9.85
C LYS A 158 -25.45 5.38 8.54
N VAL A 159 -26.40 4.44 8.64
CA VAL A 159 -27.12 3.86 7.51
C VAL A 159 -28.55 4.38 7.48
N VAL A 160 -28.99 4.85 6.31
CA VAL A 160 -30.40 5.08 6.00
C VAL A 160 -30.88 3.97 5.07
N TYR A 161 -32.08 3.46 5.30
CA TYR A 161 -32.68 2.42 4.46
C TYR A 161 -34.20 2.54 4.45
N GLY A 162 -34.85 2.05 3.39
CA GLY A 162 -36.30 2.10 3.20
C GLY A 162 -36.79 1.11 2.16
#